data_AF-A0A667ZVI6-F1
#
_entry.id   AF-A0A667ZVI6-F1
#
_cell.length_a   1.000
_cell.length_b   1.000
_cell.length_c   1.000
_cell.angle_alpha   90.00
_cell.angle_beta   90.00
_cell.angle_gamma   90.00
#
_symmetry.space_group_name_H-M   'P 1'
#
loop_
_entity.id
_entity.type
_entity.pdbx_description
1 polymer ?
#
loop_
_entity_poly.entity_id
_entity_poly.type
_entity_poly.pdbx_seq_one_letter_code
_entity_poly.pdbx_strand_id
1 'polypeptide(L)'
;MCNKLLDTQGKIYVFCILCFYSPAVNAYLFALWIIKVPIVRAWQRICPLIHYQPVGGEESAAAPAERGDMGNAQKKSHGRGEGGPHSDSNHSHHGHWKSRGNSDKYKVSQESPSKVVNGTGKRGSTASLKADQNSSGKGAPAGGNAGGTVNLDAPCGALPPPLARLKNEGNLFFKNGQFADALEKYSQAITGFTDSGIHSPEDLCILYSNRAACYLKDGNSQDCIQDCTRALELQPFSLKPLLRRALAYESLERYRKAYVDYKTVLQIDISVQAAHDSVNRITKLLIEQDGPEWREKLPEIPLVPLSAQQHRREEPPSAEVLQAQAEKAARDAEVLFTSLKQEGNDYVKKSQYQEAVGKYSECLKLKPEECAIYTNRALCYVKLERFAEAKQDCDAALKLEPTNKKAFYRRAMANKGLKDYLACSTDLQEVLQQDPSVQEAERELEEVTVLLKQSLANARLDLNIR
;
A
#
# COMPACT_ATOMS: atom_id res chain seq x y z
N MET A 1 -4.59 11.16 -42.97
CA MET A 1 -5.74 12.02 -43.37
C MET A 1 -6.96 11.57 -42.58
N CYS A 2 -7.73 12.49 -42.00
CA CYS A 2 -8.97 12.16 -41.28
C CYS A 2 -10.19 12.64 -42.08
N ASN A 3 -10.83 11.73 -42.80
CA ASN A 3 -12.11 12.02 -43.46
C ASN A 3 -13.27 11.72 -42.49
N LYS A 4 -14.17 12.69 -42.31
CA LYS A 4 -15.42 12.49 -41.56
C LYS A 4 -16.49 11.97 -42.53
N LEU A 5 -17.06 10.81 -42.21
CA LEU A 5 -18.31 10.33 -42.81
C LEU A 5 -19.39 10.34 -41.73
N LEU A 6 -20.55 10.90 -42.08
CA LEU A 6 -21.75 10.93 -41.26
C LEU A 6 -22.66 9.79 -41.70
N ASP A 7 -23.10 8.97 -40.75
CA ASP A 7 -24.22 8.06 -40.95
C ASP A 7 -25.55 8.79 -40.66
N THR A 8 -26.61 8.34 -41.31
CA THR A 8 -28.01 8.78 -41.24
C THR A 8 -28.60 8.90 -39.81
N GLN A 9 -27.96 8.30 -38.80
CA GLN A 9 -28.34 8.44 -37.39
C GLN A 9 -27.47 9.43 -36.58
N GLY A 10 -26.71 10.31 -37.23
CA GLY A 10 -26.02 11.44 -36.59
C GLY A 10 -24.80 11.07 -35.73
N LYS A 11 -24.26 9.84 -35.89
CA LYS A 11 -23.05 9.39 -35.19
C LYS A 11 -21.81 9.75 -36.01
N ILE A 12 -20.88 10.49 -35.41
CA ILE A 12 -19.60 10.84 -36.03
C ILE A 12 -18.58 9.75 -35.73
N TYR A 13 -18.03 9.13 -36.78
CA TYR A 13 -16.90 8.21 -36.67
C TYR A 13 -15.62 8.94 -37.07
N VAL A 14 -14.59 8.86 -36.22
CA VAL A 14 -13.26 9.41 -36.49
C VAL A 14 -12.31 8.25 -36.79
N PHE A 15 -11.87 8.16 -38.03
CA PHE A 15 -10.87 7.17 -38.45
C PHE A 15 -9.47 7.79 -38.35
N CYS A 16 -8.64 7.24 -37.46
CA CYS A 16 -7.19 7.48 -37.46
C CYS A 16 -6.50 6.34 -38.20
N ILE A 17 -5.84 6.67 -39.31
CA ILE A 17 -4.95 5.76 -40.03
C ILE A 17 -3.52 6.10 -39.60
N LEU A 18 -2.86 5.16 -38.93
CA LEU A 18 -1.43 5.23 -38.60
C LEU A 18 -0.67 4.33 -39.58
N CYS A 19 0.27 4.93 -40.32
CA CYS A 19 1.15 4.21 -41.23
C CYS A 19 2.44 3.85 -40.50
N PHE A 20 2.78 2.56 -40.44
CA PHE A 20 4.10 2.11 -40.00
C PHE A 20 4.87 1.54 -41.18
N TYR A 21 6.11 2.00 -41.35
CA TYR A 21 7.06 1.45 -42.31
C TYR A 21 7.87 0.35 -41.63
N SER A 22 7.89 -0.86 -42.20
CA SER A 22 8.67 -1.98 -41.67
C SER A 22 9.90 -2.24 -42.55
N PRO A 23 11.13 -1.95 -42.08
CA PRO A 23 12.35 -2.17 -42.86
C PRO A 23 12.59 -3.65 -43.23
N ALA A 24 12.05 -4.58 -42.45
CA ALA A 24 12.26 -6.02 -42.63
C ALA A 24 11.48 -6.64 -43.81
N VAL A 25 10.44 -5.94 -44.31
CA VAL A 25 9.60 -6.40 -45.44
C VAL A 25 9.43 -5.33 -46.53
N ASN A 26 10.11 -4.19 -46.39
CA ASN A 26 10.13 -3.09 -47.37
C ASN A 26 8.72 -2.64 -47.82
N ALA A 27 7.77 -2.60 -46.88
CA ALA A 27 6.36 -2.33 -47.14
C ALA A 27 5.73 -1.48 -46.01
N TYR A 28 4.69 -0.72 -46.37
CA TYR A 28 3.85 0.01 -45.43
C TYR A 28 2.66 -0.84 -45.00
N LEU A 29 2.50 -1.05 -43.70
CA LEU A 29 1.34 -1.74 -43.12
C LEU A 29 0.35 -0.72 -42.56
N PHE A 30 -0.93 -0.88 -42.93
CA PHE A 30 -2.03 -0.03 -42.51
C PHE A 30 -2.90 -0.76 -41.47
N ALA A 31 -2.92 -0.26 -40.24
CA ALA A 31 -3.83 -0.75 -39.20
C ALA A 31 -5.02 0.21 -39.04
N LEU A 32 -6.24 -0.31 -39.18
CA LEU A 32 -7.49 0.42 -38.95
C LEU A 32 -8.04 0.07 -37.55
N TRP A 33 -8.07 1.06 -36.66
CA TRP A 33 -8.72 0.96 -35.35
C TRP A 33 -10.00 1.80 -35.32
N ILE A 34 -11.13 1.18 -34.96
CA ILE A 34 -12.43 1.85 -34.81
C ILE A 34 -12.71 2.04 -33.33
N ILE A 35 -12.49 3.25 -32.82
CA ILE A 35 -12.83 3.62 -31.45
C ILE A 35 -14.27 4.15 -31.42
N LYS A 36 -15.17 3.42 -30.76
CA LYS A 36 -16.55 3.89 -30.48
C LYS A 36 -16.57 4.63 -29.14
N VAL A 37 -16.85 5.93 -29.16
CA VAL A 37 -17.04 6.75 -27.94
C VAL A 37 -18.49 7.26 -27.87
N PRO A 38 -19.26 6.94 -26.81
CA PRO A 38 -20.56 7.58 -26.57
C PRO A 38 -20.37 8.89 -25.80
N ILE A 39 -20.81 10.01 -26.37
CA ILE A 39 -20.82 11.32 -25.70
C ILE A 39 -22.23 11.60 -25.19
N VAL A 40 -22.38 11.77 -23.87
CA VAL A 40 -23.64 12.23 -23.26
C VAL A 40 -23.48 13.66 -22.72
N ARG A 41 -24.05 14.59 -23.49
CA ARG A 41 -24.61 15.90 -23.09
C ARG A 41 -23.85 16.79 -22.09
N ALA A 42 -23.35 17.91 -22.61
CA ALA A 42 -23.46 19.21 -21.93
C ALA A 42 -23.58 20.34 -22.98
N TRP A 43 -24.07 21.51 -22.55
CA TRP A 43 -24.17 22.79 -23.27
C TRP A 43 -25.26 22.98 -24.34
N GLN A 44 -26.29 23.75 -23.97
CA GLN A 44 -26.69 24.95 -24.72
C GLN A 44 -27.41 25.95 -23.79
N ARG A 45 -26.77 27.11 -23.58
CA ARG A 45 -27.37 28.33 -23.01
C ARG A 45 -26.72 29.52 -23.74
N ILE A 46 -27.52 30.28 -24.47
CA ILE A 46 -27.42 31.72 -24.76
C ILE A 46 -28.69 32.07 -25.55
N CYS A 47 -29.44 33.07 -25.10
CA CYS A 47 -30.67 33.54 -25.75
C CYS A 47 -30.34 34.41 -26.99
N PRO A 48 -31.32 34.77 -27.82
CA PRO A 48 -32.06 36.01 -27.50
C PRO A 48 -33.58 36.00 -27.80
N LEU A 49 -34.30 36.81 -27.01
CA LEU A 49 -35.45 37.68 -27.35
C LEU A 49 -36.55 37.16 -28.33
N ILE A 50 -37.81 37.09 -27.86
CA ILE A 50 -38.91 37.97 -28.31
C ILE A 50 -40.17 37.84 -27.39
N HIS A 51 -40.88 38.97 -27.30
CA HIS A 51 -42.00 39.44 -26.48
C HIS A 51 -43.37 38.71 -26.41
N TYR A 52 -44.14 39.03 -25.35
CA TYR A 52 -45.63 39.00 -25.16
C TYR A 52 -46.35 37.61 -25.13
N GLN A 53 -47.43 37.36 -24.39
CA GLN A 53 -48.10 37.95 -23.18
C GLN A 53 -49.05 36.84 -22.56
N PRO A 54 -49.83 37.06 -21.47
CA PRO A 54 -50.31 35.99 -20.57
C PRO A 54 -51.82 35.60 -20.71
N VAL A 55 -52.27 34.67 -19.85
CA VAL A 55 -53.64 34.38 -19.28
C VAL A 55 -53.60 32.92 -18.77
N GLY A 56 -54.21 32.47 -17.65
CA GLY A 56 -55.04 33.06 -16.59
C GLY A 56 -55.84 31.94 -15.85
N GLY A 57 -56.30 32.17 -14.60
CA GLY A 57 -57.09 31.22 -13.76
C GLY A 57 -56.25 30.36 -12.79
N GLU A 58 -56.44 30.32 -11.45
CA GLU A 58 -57.64 29.99 -10.62
C GLU A 58 -58.05 28.49 -10.78
N GLU A 59 -58.59 27.70 -9.84
CA GLU A 59 -58.81 27.67 -8.36
C GLU A 59 -59.31 26.22 -8.01
N SER A 60 -59.42 25.69 -6.78
CA SER A 60 -58.84 25.96 -5.45
C SER A 60 -59.15 24.83 -4.43
N ALA A 61 -58.40 24.82 -3.31
CA ALA A 61 -58.81 24.40 -1.94
C ALA A 61 -59.29 22.96 -1.58
N ALA A 62 -59.24 22.71 -0.25
CA ALA A 62 -59.98 21.73 0.57
C ALA A 62 -59.50 20.26 0.71
N ALA A 63 -59.08 19.93 1.95
CA ALA A 63 -59.19 18.61 2.61
C ALA A 63 -60.61 18.51 3.29
N PRO A 64 -61.01 17.54 4.16
CA PRO A 64 -60.22 16.59 4.98
C PRO A 64 -60.88 15.18 5.23
N ALA A 65 -60.45 14.50 6.32
CA ALA A 65 -61.15 13.41 7.07
C ALA A 65 -61.21 12.00 6.42
N GLU A 66 -61.34 10.87 7.16
CA GLU A 66 -60.87 10.44 8.49
C GLU A 66 -61.02 8.88 8.57
N ARG A 67 -60.25 8.20 9.44
CA ARG A 67 -60.47 6.81 10.00
C ARG A 67 -60.59 5.57 9.09
N GLY A 68 -60.03 4.46 9.60
CA GLY A 68 -60.28 3.08 9.16
C GLY A 68 -59.38 2.09 9.90
N ASP A 69 -59.94 1.34 10.86
CA ASP A 69 -59.23 0.36 11.71
C ASP A 69 -59.55 -1.10 11.29
N MET A 70 -58.92 -2.09 11.93
CA MET A 70 -59.00 -3.56 11.75
C MET A 70 -58.12 -4.15 10.63
N GLY A 71 -57.48 -5.33 10.76
CA GLY A 71 -57.33 -6.20 11.94
C GLY A 71 -57.42 -7.71 11.63
N ASN A 72 -56.30 -8.44 11.66
CA ASN A 72 -56.12 -9.88 11.97
C ASN A 72 -54.64 -10.28 11.65
N ALA A 73 -53.79 -10.90 12.48
CA ALA A 73 -53.88 -11.92 13.55
C ALA A 73 -53.58 -13.35 13.09
N GLN A 74 -52.44 -13.93 13.55
CA GLN A 74 -52.31 -15.38 13.79
C GLN A 74 -51.24 -15.75 14.86
N LYS A 75 -51.75 -16.02 16.07
CA LYS A 75 -51.34 -16.97 17.15
C LYS A 75 -49.87 -17.44 17.33
N LYS A 76 -49.29 -17.03 18.48
CA LYS A 76 -48.69 -17.82 19.61
C LYS A 76 -48.31 -19.31 19.38
N SER A 77 -47.21 -19.81 19.97
CA SER A 77 -47.25 -20.34 21.37
C SER A 77 -45.92 -20.58 22.14
N HIS A 78 -45.88 -20.11 23.42
CA HIS A 78 -45.23 -20.70 24.63
C HIS A 78 -43.67 -20.67 24.76
N GLY A 79 -43.04 -20.50 25.94
CA GLY A 79 -43.53 -20.13 27.29
C GLY A 79 -42.51 -20.40 28.45
N ARG A 80 -42.59 -19.65 29.57
CA ARG A 80 -41.76 -19.69 30.83
C ARG A 80 -40.30 -19.21 30.65
N GLY A 81 -39.61 -18.53 31.59
CA GLY A 81 -39.83 -18.22 33.02
C GLY A 81 -38.64 -18.77 33.84
N GLU A 82 -37.97 -18.08 34.77
CA GLU A 82 -38.14 -16.75 35.44
C GLU A 82 -36.72 -16.13 35.66
N GLY A 83 -36.42 -14.98 36.32
CA GLY A 83 -37.14 -14.02 37.18
C GLY A 83 -36.30 -12.74 37.45
N GLY A 84 -36.48 -12.04 38.59
CA GLY A 84 -35.69 -10.85 39.05
C GLY A 84 -34.87 -11.11 40.34
N PRO A 85 -34.22 -10.11 41.01
CA PRO A 85 -34.69 -8.72 41.18
C PRO A 85 -33.64 -7.56 41.09
N HIS A 86 -34.16 -6.34 41.26
CA HIS A 86 -33.58 -4.99 41.33
C HIS A 86 -32.15 -4.75 41.89
N SER A 87 -31.48 -3.72 41.36
CA SER A 87 -31.17 -2.48 42.12
C SER A 87 -30.62 -1.35 41.20
N ASP A 88 -30.85 -0.10 41.60
CA ASP A 88 -30.49 1.11 40.85
C ASP A 88 -28.99 1.48 40.96
N SER A 89 -28.44 2.12 39.93
CA SER A 89 -27.74 3.43 40.07
C SER A 89 -27.16 3.94 38.74
N ASN A 90 -27.32 5.25 38.50
CA ASN A 90 -26.56 5.98 37.49
C ASN A 90 -25.06 5.90 37.77
N HIS A 91 -24.21 5.79 36.73
CA HIS A 91 -23.05 6.69 36.58
C HIS A 91 -22.53 6.73 35.12
N SER A 92 -22.26 7.94 34.66
CA SER A 92 -21.73 8.26 33.33
C SER A 92 -20.24 7.93 33.21
N HIS A 93 -19.81 7.28 32.12
CA HIS A 93 -18.39 7.13 31.80
C HIS A 93 -18.06 7.61 30.38
N HIS A 94 -17.15 8.59 30.31
CA HIS A 94 -16.52 9.03 29.06
C HIS A 94 -15.69 7.89 28.43
N GLY A 95 -15.96 7.58 27.17
CA GLY A 95 -15.19 6.60 26.38
C GLY A 95 -13.86 7.15 25.91
N HIS A 96 -12.79 6.92 26.68
CA HIS A 96 -11.43 7.31 26.30
C HIS A 96 -10.84 6.39 25.21
N TRP A 97 -10.25 6.99 24.18
CA TRP A 97 -9.71 6.32 22.99
C TRP A 97 -8.37 5.62 23.32
N LYS A 98 -8.33 4.28 23.36
CA LYS A 98 -7.09 3.51 23.57
C LYS A 98 -6.67 2.72 22.33
N SER A 99 -5.57 3.18 21.73
CA SER A 99 -4.81 2.43 20.72
C SER A 99 -4.15 1.21 21.37
N ARG A 100 -4.36 0.01 20.81
CA ARG A 100 -3.72 -1.23 21.24
C ARG A 100 -2.45 -1.49 20.43
N GLY A 101 -1.30 -1.14 20.99
CA GLY A 101 -0.03 -1.77 20.61
C GLY A 101 0.10 -3.09 21.37
N ASN A 102 0.28 -4.21 20.66
CA ASN A 102 0.55 -5.51 21.26
C ASN A 102 2.05 -5.81 21.14
N SER A 103 2.74 -5.98 22.28
CA SER A 103 4.13 -6.42 22.33
C SER A 103 4.24 -7.59 23.30
N ASP A 104 4.43 -8.79 22.75
CA ASP A 104 4.67 -9.99 23.55
C ASP A 104 6.01 -9.91 24.29
N LYS A 105 6.03 -10.31 25.57
CA LYS A 105 7.21 -10.97 26.15
C LYS A 105 6.91 -11.80 27.39
N TYR A 106 7.17 -13.09 27.22
CA TYR A 106 7.72 -14.06 28.15
C TYR A 106 7.55 -13.89 29.68
N LYS A 107 6.92 -14.93 30.23
CA LYS A 107 6.76 -15.35 31.62
C LYS A 107 8.10 -15.53 32.35
N VAL A 108 8.18 -15.04 33.60
CA VAL A 108 9.23 -15.36 34.58
C VAL A 108 8.57 -15.94 35.83
N SER A 109 9.18 -16.98 36.41
CA SER A 109 8.73 -17.61 37.67
C SER A 109 9.63 -17.21 38.85
N GLN A 110 9.12 -17.40 40.06
CA GLN A 110 9.72 -17.07 41.36
C GLN A 110 10.98 -17.96 41.65
N GLU A 111 11.88 -17.70 42.62
CA GLU A 111 11.67 -17.44 44.05
C GLU A 111 12.91 -16.78 44.75
N SER A 112 12.74 -16.40 46.02
CA SER A 112 13.71 -15.72 46.93
C SER A 112 14.56 -16.74 47.74
N PRO A 113 15.36 -16.43 48.81
CA PRO A 113 15.67 -15.13 49.45
C PRO A 113 17.13 -14.89 50.00
N SER A 114 17.40 -13.62 50.33
CA SER A 114 18.22 -13.13 51.47
C SER A 114 19.76 -13.33 51.55
N LYS A 115 20.49 -12.21 51.71
CA LYS A 115 21.29 -11.94 52.93
C LYS A 115 21.64 -10.45 53.08
N VAL A 116 21.90 -10.06 54.33
CA VAL A 116 22.11 -8.69 54.84
C VAL A 116 23.61 -8.42 55.03
N VAL A 117 24.08 -7.16 54.93
CA VAL A 117 25.03 -6.50 55.87
C VAL A 117 25.37 -5.05 55.44
N ASN A 118 25.55 -4.19 56.46
CA ASN A 118 26.04 -2.80 56.47
C ASN A 118 27.32 -2.57 55.62
N GLY A 119 27.74 -1.36 55.22
CA GLY A 119 27.37 0.02 55.61
C GLY A 119 28.65 0.89 55.74
N THR A 120 28.52 2.21 55.90
CA THR A 120 29.60 3.24 55.95
C THR A 120 30.35 3.50 54.62
N GLY A 121 30.90 4.68 54.31
CA GLY A 121 30.82 6.00 54.97
C GLY A 121 32.07 6.88 54.70
N LYS A 122 31.88 8.21 54.48
CA LYS A 122 32.88 9.28 54.14
C LYS A 122 33.29 9.31 52.64
N ARG A 123 33.28 10.44 51.90
CA ARG A 123 33.67 11.89 52.06
C ARG A 123 35.11 12.18 51.59
N GLY A 124 35.25 13.25 50.78
CA GLY A 124 36.51 13.80 50.28
C GLY A 124 36.60 13.66 48.75
N SER A 125 36.19 14.60 47.90
CA SER A 125 36.54 16.04 47.72
C SER A 125 37.74 16.28 46.78
N THR A 126 37.66 17.39 46.03
CA THR A 126 38.64 17.94 45.05
C THR A 126 38.88 17.06 43.81
N ALA A 127 38.50 17.49 42.60
CA ALA A 127 39.08 18.58 41.76
C ALA A 127 40.50 18.20 41.25
N SER A 128 40.91 18.49 40.01
CA SER A 128 40.26 19.17 38.88
C SER A 128 41.04 18.94 37.57
N LEU A 129 40.34 19.00 36.44
CA LEU A 129 40.79 19.54 35.13
C LEU A 129 41.92 18.85 34.30
N LYS A 130 41.71 18.95 32.97
CA LYS A 130 42.61 18.73 31.82
C LYS A 130 42.93 17.25 31.50
N ALA A 131 42.59 16.74 30.32
CA ALA A 131 43.11 17.09 28.98
C ALA A 131 44.63 16.82 28.92
N ASP A 132 45.13 15.89 28.10
CA ASP A 132 44.95 15.90 26.65
C ASP A 132 45.18 14.54 25.96
N GLN A 133 44.68 14.46 24.72
CA GLN A 133 45.25 13.73 23.56
C GLN A 133 45.59 12.22 23.62
N ASN A 134 44.78 11.48 22.85
CA ASN A 134 45.23 10.72 21.66
C ASN A 134 46.20 9.53 21.87
N SER A 135 45.65 8.31 21.85
CA SER A 135 46.40 7.11 21.43
C SER A 135 45.53 6.16 20.59
N SER A 136 46.00 5.90 19.38
CA SER A 136 45.43 4.94 18.44
C SER A 136 45.58 3.50 18.94
N GLY A 137 44.49 2.73 19.00
CA GLY A 137 44.48 1.31 19.33
C GLY A 137 43.53 0.52 18.44
N LYS A 138 44.06 -0.46 17.69
CA LYS A 138 43.29 -1.33 16.78
C LYS A 138 42.36 -2.27 17.54
N GLY A 139 41.18 -2.57 16.99
CA GLY A 139 40.38 -3.72 17.45
C GLY A 139 38.93 -3.72 16.97
N ALA A 140 38.68 -4.23 15.76
CA ALA A 140 37.36 -4.79 15.44
C ALA A 140 37.24 -6.19 16.06
N PRO A 141 36.03 -6.62 16.44
CA PRO A 141 35.35 -7.56 15.54
C PRO A 141 33.90 -7.17 15.22
N ALA A 142 33.37 -7.75 14.15
CA ALA A 142 32.07 -7.43 13.58
C ALA A 142 30.88 -7.97 14.40
N GLY A 143 29.75 -7.25 14.35
CA GLY A 143 28.53 -7.63 15.08
C GLY A 143 27.30 -6.78 14.72
N GLY A 144 26.86 -6.85 13.46
CA GLY A 144 25.51 -6.53 12.99
C GLY A 144 24.77 -5.27 13.49
N ASN A 145 24.63 -4.28 12.63
CA ASN A 145 23.33 -4.07 11.96
C ASN A 145 23.51 -3.30 10.65
N ALA A 146 22.77 -3.67 9.60
CA ALA A 146 22.83 -2.99 8.32
C ALA A 146 22.02 -1.69 8.35
N GLY A 147 22.58 -0.64 8.94
CA GLY A 147 22.04 0.71 8.83
C GLY A 147 22.05 1.14 7.36
N GLY A 148 20.87 1.38 6.78
CA GLY A 148 20.77 1.92 5.44
C GLY A 148 21.56 3.22 5.35
N THR A 149 22.46 3.34 4.37
CA THR A 149 23.32 4.51 4.18
C THR A 149 22.47 5.73 3.81
N VAL A 150 22.03 6.47 4.82
CA VAL A 150 21.31 7.73 4.63
C VAL A 150 22.30 8.74 4.06
N ASN A 151 22.07 9.15 2.81
CA ASN A 151 22.86 10.21 2.20
C ASN A 151 22.51 11.56 2.87
N LEU A 152 23.24 11.90 3.92
CA LEU A 152 23.05 13.15 4.68
C LEU A 152 23.44 14.38 3.85
N ASP A 153 24.29 14.19 2.83
CA ASP A 153 24.78 15.23 1.93
C ASP A 153 23.89 15.44 0.69
N ALA A 154 22.70 14.81 0.66
CA ALA A 154 21.73 14.99 -0.42
C ALA A 154 21.31 16.48 -0.54
N PRO A 155 21.37 17.08 -1.74
CA PRO A 155 21.09 18.49 -1.94
C PRO A 155 19.64 18.84 -1.59
N CYS A 156 19.45 20.04 -1.04
CA CYS A 156 18.17 20.49 -0.51
C CYS A 156 17.85 21.90 -0.98
N GLY A 157 17.11 22.02 -2.09
CA GLY A 157 16.66 23.33 -2.59
C GLY A 157 17.83 24.31 -2.76
N ALA A 158 17.69 25.52 -2.22
CA ALA A 158 18.75 26.52 -2.18
C ALA A 158 19.52 26.55 -0.84
N LEU A 159 19.33 25.57 0.06
CA LEU A 159 20.08 25.51 1.31
C LEU A 159 21.57 25.21 1.06
N PRO A 160 22.50 25.95 1.70
CA PRO A 160 23.91 25.58 1.75
C PRO A 160 24.10 24.16 2.29
N PRO A 161 25.14 23.42 1.83
CA PRO A 161 25.40 22.05 2.28
C PRO A 161 25.39 21.85 3.82
N PRO A 162 25.94 22.77 4.65
CA PRO A 162 25.86 22.63 6.11
C PRO A 162 24.42 22.63 6.67
N LEU A 163 23.54 23.48 6.12
CA LEU A 163 22.15 23.60 6.56
C LEU A 163 21.27 22.48 5.98
N ALA A 164 21.55 22.07 4.74
CA ALA A 164 20.95 20.88 4.13
C ALA A 164 21.23 19.63 4.97
N ARG A 165 22.47 19.44 5.43
CA ARG A 165 22.85 18.32 6.30
C ARG A 165 22.11 18.35 7.63
N LEU A 166 22.01 19.49 8.30
CA LEU A 166 21.21 19.64 9.54
C LEU A 166 19.73 19.28 9.32
N LYS A 167 19.13 19.69 8.19
CA LYS A 167 17.76 19.28 7.84
C LYS A 167 17.66 17.76 7.65
N ASN A 168 18.64 17.15 6.99
CA ASN A 168 18.66 15.71 6.70
C ASN A 168 18.89 14.87 7.97
N GLU A 169 19.74 15.33 8.89
CA GLU A 169 19.88 14.79 10.25
C GLU A 169 18.55 14.87 11.01
N GLY A 170 17.88 16.03 11.01
CA GLY A 170 16.55 16.20 11.64
C GLY A 170 15.48 15.27 11.03
N ASN A 171 15.49 15.09 9.71
CA ASN A 171 14.60 14.14 9.01
C ASN A 171 14.85 12.68 9.43
N LEU A 172 16.11 12.31 9.70
CA LEU A 172 16.48 10.98 10.18
C LEU A 172 16.00 10.74 11.61
N PHE A 173 16.28 11.67 12.53
CA PHE A 173 15.79 11.59 13.91
C PHE A 173 14.24 11.54 13.97
N PHE A 174 13.55 12.33 13.14
CA PHE A 174 12.09 12.28 13.04
C PHE A 174 11.57 10.90 12.59
N LYS A 175 12.21 10.25 11.61
CA LYS A 175 11.87 8.89 11.17
C LYS A 175 12.12 7.84 12.25
N ASN A 176 13.14 8.04 13.08
CA ASN A 176 13.48 7.17 14.21
C ASN A 176 12.59 7.41 15.45
N GLY A 177 11.69 8.40 15.42
CA GLY A 177 10.84 8.77 16.56
C GLY A 177 11.52 9.67 17.61
N GLN A 178 12.75 10.11 17.35
CA GLN A 178 13.54 11.00 18.21
C GLN A 178 13.15 12.46 17.97
N PHE A 179 11.96 12.85 18.43
CA PHE A 179 11.39 14.17 18.12
C PHE A 179 12.14 15.35 18.76
N ALA A 180 12.71 15.17 19.95
CA ALA A 180 13.53 16.19 20.63
C ALA A 180 14.83 16.48 19.86
N ASP A 181 15.59 15.44 19.52
CA ASP A 181 16.82 15.54 18.73
C ASP A 181 16.54 16.16 17.35
N ALA A 182 15.43 15.77 16.71
CA ALA A 182 14.98 16.35 15.44
C ALA A 182 14.65 17.85 15.56
N LEU A 183 13.97 18.25 16.63
CA LEU A 183 13.61 19.65 16.91
C LEU A 183 14.85 20.52 17.12
N GLU A 184 15.86 20.03 17.83
CA GLU A 184 17.14 20.71 17.99
C GLU A 184 17.81 20.92 16.62
N LYS A 185 17.90 19.88 15.80
CA LYS A 185 18.53 19.94 14.47
C LYS A 185 17.82 20.89 13.51
N TYR A 186 16.48 20.91 13.50
CA TYR A 186 15.74 21.91 12.72
C TYR A 186 15.92 23.32 13.27
N SER A 187 16.03 23.49 14.59
CA SER A 187 16.27 24.81 15.20
C SER A 187 17.66 25.34 14.84
N GLN A 188 18.69 24.51 14.90
CA GLN A 188 20.06 24.84 14.44
C GLN A 188 20.07 25.21 12.94
N ALA A 189 19.29 24.50 12.11
CA ALA A 189 19.15 24.84 10.70
C ALA A 189 18.45 26.20 10.47
N ILE A 190 17.41 26.53 11.25
CA ILE A 190 16.69 27.81 11.17
C ILE A 190 17.56 28.99 11.65
N THR A 191 18.29 28.83 12.75
CA THR A 191 19.22 29.88 13.23
C THR A 191 20.33 30.09 12.21
N GLY A 192 21.01 29.02 11.78
CA GLY A 192 22.08 29.11 10.78
C GLY A 192 21.61 29.68 9.44
N PHE A 193 20.36 29.44 9.03
CA PHE A 193 19.75 30.07 7.85
C PHE A 193 19.58 31.59 8.03
N THR A 194 19.07 32.00 9.20
CA THR A 194 18.87 33.42 9.55
C THR A 194 20.22 34.15 9.63
N ASP A 195 21.21 33.55 10.27
CA ASP A 195 22.56 34.10 10.44
C ASP A 195 23.32 34.20 9.11
N SER A 196 23.03 33.31 8.15
CA SER A 196 23.67 33.30 6.82
C SER A 196 23.12 34.37 5.87
N GLY A 197 22.04 35.07 6.21
CA GLY A 197 21.43 36.11 5.37
C GLY A 197 20.85 35.60 4.04
N ILE A 198 20.45 34.33 3.97
CA ILE A 198 20.02 33.69 2.72
C ILE A 198 18.52 33.93 2.50
N HIS A 199 18.17 34.42 1.31
CA HIS A 199 16.79 34.70 0.94
C HIS A 199 16.18 33.55 0.11
N SER A 200 15.75 32.50 0.80
CA SER A 200 14.89 31.43 0.26
C SER A 200 13.67 31.21 1.18
N PRO A 201 12.51 31.83 0.88
CA PRO A 201 11.32 31.70 1.73
C PRO A 201 10.73 30.28 1.71
N GLU A 202 10.87 29.55 0.61
CA GLU A 202 10.40 28.16 0.47
C GLU A 202 11.21 27.20 1.37
N ASP A 203 12.54 27.26 1.34
CA ASP A 203 13.37 26.41 2.20
C ASP A 203 13.13 26.69 3.70
N LEU A 204 12.97 27.97 4.06
CA LEU A 204 12.67 28.37 5.45
C LEU A 204 11.26 27.94 5.88
N CYS A 205 10.26 28.03 4.98
CA CYS A 205 8.92 27.46 5.19
C CYS A 205 9.00 25.95 5.47
N ILE A 206 9.78 25.21 4.67
CA ILE A 206 9.98 23.76 4.85
C ILE A 206 10.60 23.46 6.22
N LEU A 207 11.61 24.23 6.67
CA LEU A 207 12.23 24.08 7.98
C LEU A 207 11.25 24.31 9.13
N TYR A 208 10.52 25.42 9.13
CA TYR A 208 9.48 25.69 10.13
C TYR A 208 8.39 24.62 10.13
N SER A 209 7.93 24.19 8.95
CA SER A 209 6.91 23.15 8.83
C SER A 209 7.39 21.80 9.40
N ASN A 210 8.66 21.46 9.18
CA ASN A 210 9.26 20.24 9.73
C ASN A 210 9.43 20.31 11.25
N ARG A 211 9.83 21.45 11.81
CA ARG A 211 9.91 21.63 13.26
C ARG A 211 8.51 21.60 13.92
N ALA A 212 7.51 22.21 13.29
CA ALA A 212 6.11 22.09 13.70
C ALA A 212 5.61 20.63 13.72
N ALA A 213 6.13 19.77 12.84
CA ALA A 213 5.82 18.34 12.87
C ALA A 213 6.35 17.66 14.13
N CYS A 214 7.51 18.05 14.65
CA CYS A 214 8.03 17.57 15.93
C CYS A 214 7.13 18.03 17.09
N TYR A 215 6.82 19.33 17.15
CA TYR A 215 5.93 19.88 18.18
C TYR A 215 4.56 19.19 18.23
N LEU A 216 3.96 18.90 17.06
CA LEU A 216 2.69 18.17 16.97
C LEU A 216 2.79 16.71 17.47
N LYS A 217 3.97 16.08 17.37
CA LYS A 217 4.21 14.72 17.89
C LYS A 217 4.53 14.70 19.39
N ASP A 218 5.17 15.75 19.88
CA ASP A 218 5.44 16.00 21.30
C ASP A 218 4.18 16.43 22.08
N GLY A 219 3.14 16.88 21.36
CA GLY A 219 1.87 17.36 21.92
C GLY A 219 1.82 18.87 22.18
N ASN A 220 2.96 19.57 22.06
CA ASN A 220 3.07 21.01 22.14
C ASN A 220 2.39 21.70 20.95
N SER A 221 1.06 21.84 21.06
CA SER A 221 0.21 22.36 20.00
C SER A 221 0.39 23.87 19.81
N GLN A 222 0.80 24.60 20.85
CA GLN A 222 0.95 26.06 20.80
C GLN A 222 2.18 26.51 20.00
N ASP A 223 3.32 25.83 20.15
CA ASP A 223 4.51 26.13 19.34
C ASP A 223 4.38 25.61 17.91
N CYS A 224 3.67 24.48 17.71
CA CYS A 224 3.26 24.03 16.38
C CYS A 224 2.47 25.10 15.61
N ILE A 225 1.51 25.76 16.26
CA ILE A 225 0.71 26.85 15.65
C ILE A 225 1.60 28.04 15.27
N GLN A 226 2.56 28.42 16.12
CA GLN A 226 3.47 29.53 15.84
C GLN A 226 4.33 29.25 14.61
N ASP A 227 5.01 28.10 14.57
CA ASP A 227 5.86 27.74 13.43
C ASP A 227 5.06 27.51 12.15
N CYS A 228 3.87 26.92 12.21
CA CYS A 228 3.01 26.82 11.02
C CYS A 228 2.52 28.19 10.55
N THR A 229 2.34 29.16 11.44
CA THR A 229 1.94 30.52 11.07
C THR A 229 3.10 31.25 10.39
N ARG A 230 4.32 31.19 10.94
CA ARG A 230 5.54 31.69 10.27
C ARG A 230 5.76 31.05 8.90
N ALA A 231 5.57 29.74 8.78
CA ALA A 231 5.68 29.04 7.50
C ALA A 231 4.65 29.55 6.46
N LEU A 232 3.46 29.93 6.89
CA LEU A 232 2.40 30.47 6.01
C LEU A 232 2.51 31.96 5.73
N GLU A 233 3.22 32.72 6.58
CA GLU A 233 3.66 34.09 6.29
C GLU A 233 4.73 34.10 5.18
N LEU A 234 5.61 33.08 5.15
CA LEU A 234 6.63 32.89 4.11
C LEU A 234 6.05 32.34 2.80
N GLN A 235 5.25 31.27 2.89
CA GLN A 235 4.64 30.62 1.73
C GLN A 235 3.13 30.39 1.98
N PRO A 236 2.28 31.36 1.59
CA PRO A 236 0.83 31.24 1.70
C PRO A 236 0.30 29.98 1.01
N PHE A 237 -0.77 29.41 1.55
CA PHE A 237 -1.41 28.20 1.01
C PHE A 237 -0.53 26.94 0.95
N SER A 238 0.61 26.90 1.65
CA SER A 238 1.40 25.68 1.79
C SER A 238 0.62 24.60 2.57
N LEU A 239 0.42 23.45 1.94
CA LEU A 239 -0.48 22.39 2.39
C LEU A 239 -0.05 21.75 3.73
N LYS A 240 1.26 21.54 3.92
CA LYS A 240 1.80 20.87 5.11
C LYS A 240 1.67 21.75 6.37
N PRO A 241 2.06 23.04 6.38
CA PRO A 241 1.76 23.96 7.47
C PRO A 241 0.27 24.07 7.79
N LEU A 242 -0.61 24.24 6.78
CA LEU A 242 -2.06 24.35 7.01
C LEU A 242 -2.62 23.11 7.73
N LEU A 243 -2.29 21.91 7.25
CA LEU A 243 -2.78 20.67 7.87
C LEU A 243 -2.24 20.47 9.30
N ARG A 244 -0.97 20.81 9.54
CA ARG A 244 -0.33 20.75 10.86
C ARG A 244 -0.96 21.76 11.83
N ARG A 245 -1.25 22.98 11.37
CA ARG A 245 -1.93 24.02 12.16
C ARG A 245 -3.38 23.66 12.47
N ALA A 246 -4.11 23.08 11.50
CA ALA A 246 -5.47 22.60 11.70
C ALA A 246 -5.55 21.54 12.81
N LEU A 247 -4.65 20.54 12.77
CA LEU A 247 -4.52 19.50 13.80
C LEU A 247 -4.16 20.09 15.18
N ALA A 248 -3.27 21.08 15.23
CA ALA A 248 -2.89 21.76 16.48
C ALA A 248 -3.99 22.70 17.02
N TYR A 249 -4.86 23.24 16.17
CA TYR A 249 -6.08 23.92 16.62
C TYR A 249 -7.14 22.93 17.11
N GLU A 250 -7.24 21.76 16.49
CA GLU A 250 -8.17 20.70 16.90
C GLU A 250 -7.81 20.11 18.27
N SER A 251 -6.52 19.88 18.56
CA SER A 251 -6.04 19.44 19.89
C SER A 251 -6.20 20.48 21.00
N LEU A 252 -6.34 21.76 20.65
CA LEU A 252 -6.66 22.86 21.57
C LEU A 252 -8.15 23.23 21.58
N GLU A 253 -9.01 22.41 20.97
CA GLU A 253 -10.46 22.61 20.84
C GLU A 253 -10.86 23.94 20.15
N ARG A 254 -9.94 24.55 19.39
CA ARG A 254 -10.15 25.81 18.64
C ARG A 254 -10.82 25.53 17.30
N TYR A 255 -11.94 24.80 17.36
CA TYR A 255 -12.63 24.19 16.23
C TYR A 255 -12.92 25.12 15.06
N ARG A 256 -13.30 26.38 15.32
CA ARG A 256 -13.53 27.39 14.25
C ARG A 256 -12.28 27.64 13.39
N LYS A 257 -11.10 27.73 14.01
CA LYS A 257 -9.83 27.97 13.30
C LYS A 257 -9.36 26.72 12.57
N ALA A 258 -9.48 25.56 13.21
CA ALA A 258 -9.21 24.27 12.57
C ALA A 258 -10.08 24.07 11.31
N TYR A 259 -11.38 24.41 11.39
CA TYR A 259 -12.31 24.31 10.25
C TYR A 259 -11.86 25.14 9.04
N VAL A 260 -11.44 26.39 9.27
CA VAL A 260 -10.95 27.29 8.21
C VAL A 260 -9.69 26.73 7.56
N ASP A 261 -8.71 26.27 8.34
CA ASP A 261 -7.48 25.67 7.79
C ASP A 261 -7.78 24.38 7.01
N TYR A 262 -8.62 23.47 7.53
CA TYR A 262 -9.02 22.27 6.78
C TYR A 262 -9.82 22.58 5.50
N LYS A 263 -10.69 23.60 5.51
CA LYS A 263 -11.38 24.03 4.29
C LYS A 263 -10.43 24.68 3.28
N THR A 264 -9.39 25.37 3.74
CA THR A 264 -8.32 25.90 2.88
C THR A 264 -7.52 24.75 2.27
N VAL A 265 -7.17 23.71 3.05
CA VAL A 265 -6.56 22.46 2.56
C VAL A 265 -7.40 21.82 1.46
N LEU A 266 -8.72 21.70 1.64
CA LEU A 266 -9.62 21.10 0.64
C LEU A 266 -9.83 21.97 -0.61
N GLN A 267 -9.64 23.29 -0.52
CA GLN A 267 -9.61 24.19 -1.69
C GLN A 267 -8.30 24.04 -2.50
N ILE A 268 -7.19 23.65 -1.86
CA ILE A 268 -5.91 23.36 -2.53
C ILE A 268 -5.92 21.95 -3.13
N ASP A 269 -6.34 20.96 -2.34
CA ASP A 269 -6.32 19.54 -2.68
C ASP A 269 -7.54 18.80 -2.12
N ILE A 270 -8.49 18.50 -3.00
CA ILE A 270 -9.71 17.76 -2.70
C ILE A 270 -9.47 16.29 -2.31
N SER A 271 -8.27 15.73 -2.54
CA SER A 271 -7.98 14.31 -2.31
C SER A 271 -7.62 13.96 -0.86
N VAL A 272 -7.33 14.96 -0.01
CA VAL A 272 -6.90 14.79 1.39
C VAL A 272 -8.05 14.28 2.27
N GLN A 273 -8.20 12.95 2.37
CA GLN A 273 -9.27 12.31 3.15
C GLN A 273 -9.27 12.75 4.63
N ALA A 274 -8.10 12.87 5.25
CA ALA A 274 -7.97 13.33 6.64
C ALA A 274 -8.59 14.73 6.88
N ALA A 275 -8.61 15.60 5.86
CA ALA A 275 -9.25 16.91 5.94
C ALA A 275 -10.77 16.83 5.79
N HIS A 276 -11.30 15.92 4.94
CA HIS A 276 -12.73 15.63 4.87
C HIS A 276 -13.26 15.07 6.19
N ASP A 277 -12.57 14.06 6.76
CA ASP A 277 -12.94 13.44 8.03
C ASP A 277 -12.97 14.46 9.18
N SER A 278 -11.94 15.30 9.26
CA SER A 278 -11.84 16.32 10.30
C SER A 278 -12.87 17.45 10.11
N VAL A 279 -13.15 17.87 8.87
CA VAL A 279 -14.26 18.81 8.57
C VAL A 279 -15.60 18.22 9.01
N ASN A 280 -15.85 16.95 8.72
CA ASN A 280 -17.11 16.29 9.09
C ASN A 280 -17.26 16.15 10.61
N ARG A 281 -16.17 15.82 11.32
CA ARG A 281 -16.11 15.77 12.79
C ARG A 281 -16.35 17.15 13.40
N ILE A 282 -15.60 18.16 12.96
CA ILE A 282 -15.69 19.54 13.46
C ILE A 282 -17.06 20.17 13.15
N THR A 283 -17.67 19.87 12.00
CA THR A 283 -19.02 20.37 11.67
C THR A 283 -20.05 19.95 12.71
N LYS A 284 -19.98 18.70 13.21
CA LYS A 284 -20.90 18.22 14.26
C LYS A 284 -20.66 18.97 15.58
N LEU A 285 -19.40 19.07 16.01
CA LEU A 285 -19.02 19.79 17.24
C LEU A 285 -19.44 21.27 17.21
N LEU A 286 -19.31 21.95 16.07
CA LEU A 286 -19.74 23.34 15.93
C LEU A 286 -21.27 23.49 15.92
N ILE A 287 -22.01 22.55 15.34
CA ILE A 287 -23.49 22.53 15.43
C ILE A 287 -23.94 22.29 16.87
N GLU A 288 -23.26 21.41 17.62
CA GLU A 288 -23.54 21.13 19.04
C GLU A 288 -23.23 22.34 19.94
N GLN A 289 -22.17 23.11 19.64
CA GLN A 289 -21.78 24.28 20.42
C GLN A 289 -22.58 25.57 20.09
N ASP A 290 -22.97 25.76 18.83
CA ASP A 290 -23.53 27.03 18.36
C ASP A 290 -24.93 26.95 17.76
N GLY A 291 -25.48 25.75 17.55
CA GLY A 291 -26.74 25.54 16.85
C GLY A 291 -26.64 25.79 15.34
N PRO A 292 -27.75 26.17 14.66
CA PRO A 292 -27.79 26.30 13.20
C PRO A 292 -26.92 27.46 12.66
N GLU A 293 -26.72 28.51 13.46
CA GLU A 293 -25.98 29.74 13.13
C GLU A 293 -24.46 29.61 13.24
N TRP A 294 -23.93 28.41 13.51
CA TRP A 294 -22.49 28.16 13.71
C TRP A 294 -21.59 28.69 12.58
N ARG A 295 -22.13 28.81 11.36
CA ARG A 295 -21.45 29.34 10.18
C ARG A 295 -21.20 30.85 10.24
N GLU A 296 -22.12 31.62 10.83
CA GLU A 296 -22.02 33.08 10.93
C GLU A 296 -20.93 33.49 11.92
N LYS A 297 -20.66 32.62 12.90
CA LYS A 297 -19.58 32.75 13.88
C LYS A 297 -18.22 32.29 13.37
N LEU A 298 -18.09 31.81 12.12
CA LEU A 298 -16.81 31.40 11.55
C LEU A 298 -15.96 32.63 11.15
N PRO A 299 -14.63 32.57 11.31
CA PRO A 299 -13.74 33.47 10.59
C PRO A 299 -13.89 33.27 9.07
N GLU A 300 -13.65 34.33 8.30
CA GLU A 300 -13.66 34.25 6.84
C GLU A 300 -12.70 33.17 6.33
N ILE A 301 -13.18 32.33 5.42
CA ILE A 301 -12.38 31.29 4.79
C ILE A 301 -11.60 31.95 3.64
N PRO A 302 -10.26 31.93 3.64
CA PRO A 302 -9.49 32.57 2.58
C PRO A 302 -9.72 31.86 1.24
N LEU A 303 -9.87 32.66 0.19
CA LEU A 303 -9.98 32.17 -1.19
C LEU A 303 -8.60 31.74 -1.68
N VAL A 304 -8.48 30.48 -2.08
CA VAL A 304 -7.22 29.92 -2.60
C VAL A 304 -7.07 30.27 -4.08
N PRO A 305 -5.97 30.92 -4.51
CA PRO A 305 -5.73 31.21 -5.93
C PRO A 305 -5.40 29.93 -6.72
N LEU A 306 -5.73 29.93 -8.02
CA LEU A 306 -5.48 28.78 -8.91
C LEU A 306 -4.00 28.34 -8.96
N SER A 307 -3.06 29.28 -8.80
CA SER A 307 -1.62 28.99 -8.73
C SER A 307 -1.26 28.07 -7.55
N ALA A 308 -1.88 28.27 -6.38
CA ALA A 308 -1.67 27.41 -5.21
C ALA A 308 -2.26 26.00 -5.42
N GLN A 309 -3.31 25.86 -6.25
CA GLN A 309 -3.83 24.54 -6.66
C GLN A 309 -2.91 23.85 -7.68
N GLN A 310 -2.19 24.62 -8.50
CA GLN A 310 -1.33 24.11 -9.58
C GLN A 310 0.05 23.65 -9.11
N HIS A 311 0.63 24.26 -8.06
CA HIS A 311 1.95 23.89 -7.51
C HIS A 311 2.07 22.39 -7.14
N ARG A 312 0.94 21.70 -6.90
CA ARG A 312 0.87 20.25 -6.64
C ARG A 312 0.78 19.35 -7.89
N ARG A 313 0.53 19.92 -9.07
CA ARG A 313 0.41 19.20 -10.35
C ARG A 313 1.70 19.18 -11.17
N GLU A 314 2.63 20.10 -10.91
CA GLU A 314 3.78 20.35 -11.78
C GLU A 314 5.05 19.58 -11.41
N GLU A 315 5.17 19.07 -10.17
CA GLU A 315 6.27 18.16 -9.81
C GLU A 315 5.88 16.70 -10.06
N PRO A 316 6.32 16.07 -11.18
CA PRO A 316 6.34 14.61 -11.24
C PRO A 316 7.28 14.10 -10.14
N PRO A 317 6.98 12.95 -9.51
CA PRO A 317 7.89 12.37 -8.51
C PRO A 317 9.28 12.17 -9.13
N SER A 318 10.31 12.66 -8.45
CA SER A 318 11.68 12.63 -8.96
C SER A 318 12.12 11.19 -9.27
N ALA A 319 13.07 11.03 -10.20
CA ALA A 319 13.58 9.72 -10.59
C ALA A 319 14.05 8.92 -9.36
N GLU A 320 14.65 9.57 -8.37
CA GLU A 320 15.05 8.98 -7.09
C GLU A 320 13.87 8.46 -6.26
N VAL A 321 12.75 9.18 -6.21
CA VAL A 321 11.54 8.76 -5.48
C VAL A 321 10.86 7.58 -6.20
N LEU A 322 10.78 7.62 -7.53
CA LEU A 322 10.26 6.52 -8.34
C LEU A 322 11.14 5.26 -8.21
N GLN A 323 12.47 5.43 -8.25
CA GLN A 323 13.42 4.35 -8.04
C GLN A 323 13.28 3.76 -6.62
N ALA A 324 13.27 4.59 -5.57
CA ALA A 324 13.09 4.12 -4.20
C ALA A 324 11.75 3.39 -3.98
N GLN A 325 10.69 3.81 -4.66
CA GLN A 325 9.39 3.12 -4.66
C GLN A 325 9.46 1.77 -5.38
N ALA A 326 10.10 1.71 -6.55
CA ALA A 326 10.30 0.46 -7.31
C ALA A 326 11.18 -0.54 -6.55
N GLU A 327 12.29 -0.08 -5.96
CA GLU A 327 13.18 -0.89 -5.11
C GLU A 327 12.47 -1.38 -3.84
N LYS A 328 11.56 -0.59 -3.28
CA LYS A 328 10.73 -1.05 -2.16
C LYS A 328 9.74 -2.12 -2.63
N ALA A 329 9.01 -1.88 -3.71
CA ALA A 329 8.05 -2.84 -4.25
C ALA A 329 8.71 -4.17 -4.64
N ALA A 330 9.93 -4.13 -5.21
CA ALA A 330 10.74 -5.31 -5.50
C ALA A 330 11.13 -6.09 -4.24
N ARG A 331 11.56 -5.38 -3.16
CA ARG A 331 11.86 -6.01 -1.86
C ARG A 331 10.62 -6.64 -1.21
N ASP A 332 9.50 -5.92 -1.22
CA ASP A 332 8.23 -6.41 -0.66
C ASP A 332 7.75 -7.66 -1.44
N ALA A 333 7.92 -7.68 -2.77
CA ALA A 333 7.63 -8.84 -3.62
C ALA A 333 8.57 -10.03 -3.37
N GLU A 334 9.87 -9.79 -3.12
CA GLU A 334 10.84 -10.85 -2.77
C GLU A 334 10.51 -11.55 -1.44
N VAL A 335 10.15 -10.76 -0.43
CA VAL A 335 9.73 -11.26 0.88
C VAL A 335 8.45 -12.08 0.74
N LEU A 336 7.46 -11.58 0.00
CA LEU A 336 6.21 -12.29 -0.26
C LEU A 336 6.44 -13.60 -1.02
N PHE A 337 7.25 -13.58 -2.09
CA PHE A 337 7.62 -14.77 -2.85
C PHE A 337 8.30 -15.82 -1.97
N THR A 338 9.21 -15.41 -1.08
CA THR A 338 9.89 -16.32 -0.16
C THR A 338 8.94 -16.95 0.86
N SER A 339 7.99 -16.18 1.40
CA SER A 339 6.92 -16.70 2.29
C SER A 339 6.05 -17.73 1.57
N LEU A 340 5.52 -17.39 0.40
CA LEU A 340 4.64 -18.25 -0.38
C LEU A 340 5.33 -19.56 -0.80
N LYS A 341 6.62 -19.50 -1.16
CA LYS A 341 7.43 -20.69 -1.46
C LYS A 341 7.55 -21.60 -0.23
N GLN A 342 7.77 -21.02 0.95
CA GLN A 342 7.89 -21.78 2.19
C GLN A 342 6.54 -22.39 2.62
N GLU A 343 5.45 -21.63 2.54
CA GLU A 343 4.08 -22.13 2.77
C GLU A 343 3.75 -23.30 1.85
N GLY A 344 4.04 -23.17 0.54
CA GLY A 344 3.87 -24.25 -0.43
C GLY A 344 4.66 -25.52 -0.07
N ASN A 345 5.93 -25.38 0.34
CA ASN A 345 6.75 -26.49 0.80
C ASN A 345 6.15 -27.17 2.05
N ASP A 346 5.61 -26.40 2.99
CA ASP A 346 5.05 -26.93 4.24
C ASP A 346 3.67 -27.57 4.03
N TYR A 347 2.88 -27.12 3.06
CA TYR A 347 1.68 -27.84 2.59
C TYR A 347 2.05 -29.18 1.94
N VAL A 348 3.11 -29.26 1.12
CA VAL A 348 3.61 -30.52 0.55
C VAL A 348 4.00 -31.52 1.65
N LYS A 349 4.72 -31.08 2.70
CA LYS A 349 5.06 -31.94 3.85
C LYS A 349 3.84 -32.49 4.59
N LYS A 350 2.73 -31.76 4.57
CA LYS A 350 1.43 -32.16 5.16
C LYS A 350 0.56 -33.01 4.23
N SER A 351 1.04 -33.35 3.02
CA SER A 351 0.25 -33.97 1.94
C SER A 351 -0.96 -33.15 1.47
N GLN A 352 -0.97 -31.83 1.73
CA GLN A 352 -2.01 -30.89 1.32
C GLN A 352 -1.68 -30.31 -0.06
N TYR A 353 -1.72 -31.17 -1.08
CA TYR A 353 -1.19 -30.86 -2.41
C TYR A 353 -1.99 -29.78 -3.17
N GLN A 354 -3.29 -29.67 -2.95
CA GLN A 354 -4.14 -28.68 -3.65
C GLN A 354 -3.86 -27.25 -3.15
N GLU A 355 -3.65 -27.09 -1.84
CA GLU A 355 -3.24 -25.84 -1.19
C GLU A 355 -1.82 -25.44 -1.61
N ALA A 356 -0.91 -26.41 -1.69
CA ALA A 356 0.44 -26.20 -2.21
C ALA A 356 0.42 -25.69 -3.67
N VAL A 357 -0.42 -26.27 -4.55
CA VAL A 357 -0.62 -25.78 -5.93
C VAL A 357 -1.06 -24.32 -5.94
N GLY A 358 -1.97 -23.92 -5.04
CA GLY A 358 -2.39 -22.53 -4.89
C GLY A 358 -1.21 -21.60 -4.60
N LYS A 359 -0.42 -21.92 -3.57
CA LYS A 359 0.75 -21.13 -3.16
C LYS A 359 1.84 -21.04 -4.21
N TYR A 360 2.18 -22.16 -4.88
CA TYR A 360 3.12 -22.12 -5.99
C TYR A 360 2.60 -21.32 -7.20
N SER A 361 1.28 -21.32 -7.43
CA SER A 361 0.68 -20.50 -8.49
C SER A 361 0.71 -19.00 -8.16
N GLU A 362 0.71 -18.61 -6.88
CA GLU A 362 0.96 -17.23 -6.46
C GLU A 362 2.45 -16.86 -6.61
N CYS A 363 3.38 -17.75 -6.27
CA CYS A 363 4.81 -17.55 -6.54
C CYS A 363 5.09 -17.27 -8.01
N LEU A 364 4.49 -18.02 -8.94
CA LEU A 364 4.69 -17.83 -10.39
C LEU A 364 4.07 -16.54 -10.94
N LYS A 365 3.12 -15.91 -10.25
CA LYS A 365 2.64 -14.56 -10.60
C LYS A 365 3.66 -13.47 -10.23
N LEU A 366 4.47 -13.71 -9.20
CA LEU A 366 5.53 -12.78 -8.76
C LEU A 366 6.82 -12.99 -9.54
N LYS A 367 7.20 -14.25 -9.76
CA LYS A 367 8.41 -14.66 -10.49
C LYS A 367 8.09 -15.80 -11.46
N PRO A 368 7.76 -15.50 -12.73
CA PRO A 368 7.46 -16.52 -13.73
C PRO A 368 8.70 -17.26 -14.26
N GLU A 369 9.91 -16.86 -13.87
CA GLU A 369 11.17 -17.44 -14.37
C GLU A 369 11.80 -18.45 -13.38
N GLU A 370 11.16 -18.73 -12.24
CA GLU A 370 11.70 -19.66 -11.24
C GLU A 370 11.36 -21.13 -11.55
N CYS A 371 12.33 -21.85 -12.11
CA CYS A 371 12.22 -23.28 -12.44
C CYS A 371 11.85 -24.15 -11.22
N ALA A 372 12.40 -23.86 -10.04
CA ALA A 372 12.14 -24.63 -8.83
C ALA A 372 10.65 -24.67 -8.43
N ILE A 373 9.88 -23.61 -8.73
CA ILE A 373 8.45 -23.55 -8.42
C ILE A 373 7.64 -24.39 -9.40
N TYR A 374 7.93 -24.31 -10.71
CA TYR A 374 7.28 -25.17 -11.71
C TYR A 374 7.47 -26.64 -11.38
N THR A 375 8.71 -27.08 -11.11
CA THR A 375 8.95 -28.48 -10.76
C THR A 375 8.18 -28.87 -9.49
N ASN A 376 8.14 -28.03 -8.46
CA ASN A 376 7.44 -28.35 -7.21
C ASN A 376 5.91 -28.37 -7.34
N ARG A 377 5.34 -27.52 -8.20
CA ARG A 377 3.92 -27.56 -8.54
C ARG A 377 3.58 -28.80 -9.37
N ALA A 378 4.42 -29.18 -10.32
CA ALA A 378 4.29 -30.44 -11.07
C ALA A 378 4.26 -31.68 -10.16
N LEU A 379 5.10 -31.73 -9.11
CA LEU A 379 5.05 -32.80 -8.12
C LEU A 379 3.67 -32.90 -7.44
N CYS A 380 3.08 -31.75 -7.07
CA CYS A 380 1.75 -31.71 -6.47
C CYS A 380 0.69 -32.18 -7.45
N TYR A 381 0.77 -31.78 -8.73
CA TYR A 381 -0.14 -32.27 -9.77
C TYR A 381 -0.03 -33.78 -10.01
N VAL A 382 1.17 -34.36 -10.03
CA VAL A 382 1.35 -35.84 -10.10
C VAL A 382 0.69 -36.52 -8.88
N LYS A 383 0.83 -35.95 -7.67
CA LYS A 383 0.18 -36.48 -6.46
C LYS A 383 -1.34 -36.29 -6.40
N LEU A 384 -1.89 -35.42 -7.25
CA LEU A 384 -3.32 -35.19 -7.45
C LEU A 384 -3.88 -35.89 -8.71
N GLU A 385 -3.08 -36.74 -9.36
CA GLU A 385 -3.41 -37.43 -10.63
C GLU A 385 -3.73 -36.48 -11.81
N ARG A 386 -3.35 -35.20 -11.69
CA ARG A 386 -3.52 -34.13 -12.69
C ARG A 386 -2.35 -34.12 -13.67
N PHE A 387 -2.20 -35.23 -14.39
CA PHE A 387 -1.01 -35.51 -15.17
C PHE A 387 -0.79 -34.56 -16.36
N ALA A 388 -1.84 -34.00 -16.95
CA ALA A 388 -1.73 -33.05 -18.06
C ALA A 388 -1.08 -31.72 -17.60
N GLU A 389 -1.53 -31.17 -16.48
CA GLU A 389 -0.96 -29.95 -15.88
C GLU A 389 0.45 -30.20 -15.34
N ALA A 390 0.72 -31.39 -14.78
CA ALA A 390 2.06 -31.80 -14.38
C ALA A 390 3.04 -31.81 -15.56
N LYS A 391 2.64 -32.35 -16.72
CA LYS A 391 3.45 -32.35 -17.94
C LYS A 391 3.74 -30.93 -18.41
N GLN A 392 2.72 -30.07 -18.44
CA GLN A 392 2.86 -28.65 -18.83
C GLN A 392 3.84 -27.88 -17.93
N ASP A 393 3.78 -28.08 -16.61
CA ASP A 393 4.72 -27.44 -15.67
C ASP A 393 6.14 -27.97 -15.82
N CYS A 394 6.33 -29.28 -16.08
CA CYS A 394 7.65 -29.82 -16.38
C CYS A 394 8.21 -29.32 -17.71
N ASP A 395 7.38 -29.15 -18.74
CA ASP A 395 7.78 -28.55 -20.01
C ASP A 395 8.15 -27.07 -19.86
N ALA A 396 7.50 -26.33 -18.96
CA ALA A 396 7.89 -24.97 -18.60
C ALA A 396 9.22 -24.95 -17.83
N ALA A 397 9.40 -25.85 -16.86
CA ALA A 397 10.67 -26.01 -16.14
C ALA A 397 11.84 -26.34 -17.07
N LEU A 398 11.67 -27.26 -18.02
CA LEU A 398 12.71 -27.65 -18.97
C LEU A 398 13.01 -26.60 -20.05
N LYS A 399 12.10 -25.63 -20.28
CA LYS A 399 12.41 -24.44 -21.10
C LYS A 399 13.29 -23.43 -20.37
N LEU A 400 13.19 -23.37 -19.03
CA LEU A 400 14.02 -22.51 -18.19
C LEU A 400 15.38 -23.17 -17.89
N GLU A 401 15.36 -24.45 -17.52
CA GLU A 401 16.54 -25.26 -17.20
C GLU A 401 16.51 -26.60 -17.97
N PRO A 402 17.07 -26.67 -19.18
CA PRO A 402 17.04 -27.88 -20.02
C PRO A 402 17.70 -29.13 -19.42
N THR A 403 18.53 -28.97 -18.39
CA THR A 403 19.26 -30.04 -17.69
C THR A 403 18.64 -30.41 -16.33
N ASN A 404 17.43 -29.96 -16.02
CA ASN A 404 16.82 -30.20 -14.71
C ASN A 404 16.31 -31.66 -14.57
N LYS A 405 17.15 -32.53 -13.99
CA LYS A 405 16.85 -33.94 -13.69
C LYS A 405 15.50 -34.17 -12.98
N LYS A 406 15.11 -33.26 -12.07
CA LYS A 406 13.83 -33.38 -11.33
C LYS A 406 12.64 -33.08 -12.23
N ALA A 407 12.77 -32.18 -13.21
CA ALA A 407 11.75 -31.90 -14.19
C ALA A 407 11.52 -33.09 -15.13
N PHE A 408 12.59 -33.69 -15.67
CA PHE A 408 12.50 -34.93 -16.46
C PHE A 408 11.81 -36.06 -15.69
N TYR A 409 12.26 -36.36 -14.46
CA TYR A 409 11.65 -37.43 -13.65
C TYR A 409 10.16 -37.17 -13.35
N ARG A 410 9.79 -35.92 -13.04
CA ARG A 410 8.37 -35.54 -12.79
C ARG A 410 7.54 -35.59 -14.08
N ARG A 411 8.13 -35.28 -15.25
CA ARG A 411 7.48 -35.43 -16.57
C ARG A 411 7.30 -36.89 -16.95
N ALA A 412 8.27 -37.76 -16.68
CA ALA A 412 8.14 -39.20 -16.84
C ALA A 412 6.95 -39.76 -16.05
N MET A 413 6.83 -39.40 -14.77
CA MET A 413 5.70 -39.83 -13.92
C MET A 413 4.35 -39.32 -14.46
N ALA A 414 4.29 -38.09 -14.97
CA ALA A 414 3.10 -37.57 -15.64
C ALA A 414 2.77 -38.34 -16.93
N ASN A 415 3.77 -38.63 -17.77
CA ASN A 415 3.62 -39.41 -18.99
C ASN A 415 3.16 -40.86 -18.70
N LYS A 416 3.67 -41.50 -17.63
CA LYS A 416 3.20 -42.82 -17.14
C LYS A 416 1.71 -42.78 -16.80
N GLY A 417 1.26 -41.76 -16.07
CA GLY A 417 -0.15 -41.54 -15.73
C GLY A 417 -1.05 -41.27 -16.95
N LEU A 418 -0.53 -40.54 -17.96
CA LEU A 418 -1.19 -40.34 -19.26
C LEU A 418 -1.14 -41.56 -20.19
N LYS A 419 -0.45 -42.65 -19.80
CA LYS A 419 -0.18 -43.85 -20.62
C LYS A 419 0.66 -43.56 -21.88
N ASP A 420 1.36 -42.43 -21.92
CA ASP A 420 2.37 -42.09 -22.92
C ASP A 420 3.70 -42.77 -22.54
N TYR A 421 3.72 -44.10 -22.64
CA TYR A 421 4.84 -44.93 -22.22
C TYR A 421 6.12 -44.65 -23.04
N LEU A 422 5.97 -44.18 -24.28
CA LEU A 422 7.10 -43.82 -25.14
C LEU A 422 7.81 -42.57 -24.60
N ALA A 423 7.09 -41.46 -24.40
CA ALA A 423 7.67 -40.24 -23.83
C ALA A 423 8.18 -40.46 -22.39
N CYS A 424 7.49 -41.30 -21.62
CA CYS A 424 7.93 -41.71 -20.28
C CYS A 424 9.30 -42.41 -20.32
N SER A 425 9.49 -43.39 -21.20
CA SER A 425 10.76 -44.12 -21.31
C SER A 425 11.92 -43.22 -21.75
N THR A 426 11.68 -42.28 -22.67
CA THR A 426 12.66 -41.26 -23.09
C THR A 426 13.07 -40.36 -21.92
N ASP A 427 12.11 -39.82 -21.16
CA ASP A 427 12.39 -38.96 -20.00
C ASP A 427 13.19 -39.70 -18.90
N LEU A 428 12.92 -40.99 -18.67
CA LEU A 428 13.67 -41.81 -17.71
C LEU A 428 15.09 -42.14 -18.19
N GLN A 429 15.28 -42.35 -19.49
CA GLN A 429 16.62 -42.51 -20.08
C GLN A 429 17.45 -41.24 -19.94
N GLU A 430 16.88 -40.04 -20.13
CA GLU A 430 17.56 -38.77 -19.86
C GLU A 430 17.97 -38.62 -18.38
N VAL A 431 17.10 -39.03 -17.45
CA VAL A 431 17.44 -39.07 -16.01
C VAL A 431 18.62 -40.02 -15.74
N LEU A 432 18.62 -41.22 -16.31
CA LEU A 432 19.71 -42.19 -16.09
C LEU A 432 21.01 -41.79 -16.80
N GLN A 433 20.95 -41.12 -17.95
CA GLN A 433 22.13 -40.53 -18.60
C GLN A 433 22.77 -39.43 -17.74
N GLN A 434 21.97 -38.57 -17.11
CA GLN A 434 22.46 -37.47 -16.27
C GLN A 434 23.07 -37.95 -14.94
N ASP A 435 22.50 -38.97 -14.32
CA ASP A 435 23.11 -39.64 -13.17
C ASP A 435 22.56 -41.09 -13.07
N PRO A 436 23.39 -42.11 -13.38
CA PRO A 436 23.00 -43.52 -13.38
C PRO A 436 22.69 -44.13 -12.00
N SER A 437 22.90 -43.43 -10.88
CA SER A 437 22.76 -44.02 -9.54
C SER A 437 21.31 -44.09 -9.03
N VAL A 438 20.36 -43.48 -9.75
CA VAL A 438 18.94 -43.41 -9.35
C VAL A 438 18.20 -44.70 -9.70
N GLN A 439 18.28 -45.66 -8.78
CA GLN A 439 17.62 -46.96 -8.87
C GLN A 439 16.10 -46.85 -9.08
N GLU A 440 15.46 -45.80 -8.57
CA GLU A 440 14.03 -45.56 -8.78
C GLU A 440 13.71 -45.34 -10.27
N ALA A 441 14.54 -44.58 -10.98
CA ALA A 441 14.35 -44.32 -12.41
C ALA A 441 14.61 -45.55 -13.28
N GLU A 442 15.55 -46.42 -12.86
CA GLU A 442 15.82 -47.71 -13.50
C GLU A 442 14.63 -48.67 -13.37
N ARG A 443 14.10 -48.85 -12.14
CA ARG A 443 12.92 -49.69 -11.89
C ARG A 443 11.67 -49.19 -12.62
N GLU A 444 11.44 -47.88 -12.61
CA GLU A 444 10.34 -47.25 -13.35
C GLU A 444 10.49 -47.46 -14.86
N LEU A 445 11.72 -47.43 -15.40
CA LEU A 445 12.00 -47.67 -16.81
C LEU A 445 11.75 -49.12 -17.21
N GLU A 446 12.11 -50.09 -16.36
CA GLU A 446 11.78 -51.51 -16.57
C GLU A 446 10.25 -51.73 -16.64
N GLU A 447 9.50 -51.20 -15.65
CA GLU A 447 8.05 -51.33 -15.58
C GLU A 447 7.37 -50.70 -16.82
N VAL A 448 7.75 -49.46 -17.16
CA VAL A 448 7.23 -48.74 -18.33
C VAL A 448 7.57 -49.46 -19.63
N THR A 449 8.73 -50.12 -19.72
CA THR A 449 9.11 -50.94 -20.90
C THR A 449 8.22 -52.17 -21.04
N VAL A 450 7.78 -52.80 -19.95
CA VAL A 450 6.81 -53.90 -19.99
C VAL A 450 5.43 -53.39 -20.43
N LEU A 451 4.97 -52.27 -19.86
CA LEU A 451 3.69 -51.64 -20.21
C LEU A 451 3.65 -51.19 -21.69
N LEU A 452 4.75 -50.62 -22.21
CA LEU A 452 4.89 -50.25 -23.61
C LEU A 452 4.77 -51.47 -24.54
N LYS A 453 5.45 -52.58 -24.22
CA LYS A 453 5.35 -53.83 -24.99
C LYS A 453 3.91 -54.38 -25.01
N GLN A 454 3.22 -54.36 -23.87
CA GLN A 454 1.82 -54.78 -23.77
C GLN A 454 0.90 -53.85 -24.57
N SER A 455 1.08 -52.54 -24.48
CA SER A 455 0.33 -51.53 -25.23
C SER A 455 0.46 -51.73 -26.74
N LEU A 456 1.69 -51.93 -27.24
CA LEU A 456 1.97 -52.21 -28.66
C LEU A 456 1.39 -53.55 -29.12
N ALA A 457 1.43 -54.59 -28.29
CA ALA A 457 0.82 -55.88 -28.60
C ALA A 457 -0.71 -55.78 -28.73
N ASN A 458 -1.36 -55.06 -27.81
CA ASN A 458 -2.81 -54.85 -27.85
C ASN A 458 -3.24 -54.01 -29.07
N ALA A 459 -2.54 -52.92 -29.36
CA ALA A 459 -2.81 -52.10 -30.55
C ALA A 459 -2.67 -52.90 -31.87
N ARG A 460 -1.74 -53.87 -31.92
CA ARG A 460 -1.57 -54.77 -33.05
C ARG A 460 -2.68 -55.82 -33.18
N LEU A 461 -3.31 -56.22 -32.06
CA LEU A 461 -4.49 -57.08 -32.07
C LEU A 461 -5.73 -56.32 -32.56
N ASP A 462 -5.95 -55.09 -32.08
CA ASP A 462 -7.07 -54.24 -32.51
C ASP A 462 -7.03 -53.92 -34.02
N LEU A 463 -5.85 -53.79 -34.60
CA LEU A 463 -5.64 -53.60 -36.05
C LEU A 463 -5.89 -54.85 -36.90
N ASN A 464 -5.91 -56.05 -36.30
CA ASN A 464 -6.20 -57.31 -36.99
C ASN A 464 -7.68 -57.75 -36.85
N ILE A 465 -8.48 -57.00 -36.08
CA ILE A 465 -9.90 -57.29 -35.79
C ILE A 465 -10.85 -56.31 -36.52
N ARG A 466 -10.31 -55.24 -37.10
CA ARG A 466 -11.01 -54.27 -37.95
C ARG A 466 -10.73 -54.50 -39.43
#